data_AF-A0A4Q0Q4K1-F1
#
_entry.id   AF-A0A4Q0Q4K1-F1
#
_cell.length_a   1.000
_cell.length_b   1.000
_cell.length_c   1.000
_cell.angle_alpha   90.00
_cell.angle_beta   90.00
_cell.angle_gamma   90.00
#
_symmetry.space_group_name_H-M   'P 1'
#
loop_
_entity.id
_entity.type
_entity.pdbx_description
1 polymer ?
#
loop_
_entity_poly.entity_id
_entity_poly.type
_entity_poly.pdbx_seq_one_letter_code
_entity_poly.pdbx_strand_id
1 'polypeptide(L)'
;MTVALHPSIDNGIKQGSGNFAGGTLVCKCKDHPVKVGIKGDVAHNHACGCTKCWKPPGATFSVVAVVPRQNVTVLENGDKLQIVDPAAVIQRYACKACGTHM
;
A
#
# COMPACT_ATOMS: atom_id res chain seq x y z
N MET A 1 -20.93 -2.30 -20.31
CA MET A 1 -20.24 -2.95 -19.17
C MET A 1 -19.08 -2.04 -18.77
N THR A 2 -19.06 -1.58 -17.53
CA THR A 2 -17.93 -0.81 -16.99
C THR A 2 -16.83 -1.79 -16.58
N VAL A 3 -15.61 -1.57 -17.06
CA VAL A 3 -14.45 -2.37 -16.67
C VAL A 3 -14.00 -1.90 -15.28
N ALA A 4 -14.03 -2.78 -14.29
CA ALA A 4 -13.53 -2.50 -12.96
C ALA A 4 -11.99 -2.59 -12.92
N LEU A 5 -11.34 -1.52 -12.44
CA LEU A 5 -9.89 -1.40 -12.38
C LEU A 5 -9.39 -1.57 -10.95
N HIS A 6 -9.85 -0.71 -10.04
CA HIS A 6 -9.50 -0.72 -8.63
C HIS A 6 -10.51 0.16 -7.86
N PRO A 7 -10.98 -0.27 -6.67
CA PRO A 7 -12.05 0.43 -5.94
C PRO A 7 -11.81 1.93 -5.68
N SER A 8 -10.54 2.34 -5.59
CA SER A 8 -10.16 3.74 -5.35
C SER A 8 -10.22 4.65 -6.58
N ILE A 9 -10.39 4.10 -7.79
CA ILE A 9 -10.44 4.87 -9.05
C ILE A 9 -11.67 4.56 -9.89
N ASP A 10 -12.40 3.47 -9.60
CA ASP A 10 -13.59 3.05 -10.34
C ASP A 10 -14.69 4.13 -10.38
N ASN A 11 -14.71 5.03 -9.39
CA ASN A 11 -15.67 6.14 -9.27
C ASN A 11 -15.02 7.51 -9.48
N GLY A 12 -13.90 7.56 -10.20
CA GLY A 12 -13.12 8.78 -10.42
C GLY A 12 -11.91 8.92 -9.50
N ILE A 13 -11.03 9.88 -9.82
CA ILE A 13 -9.76 10.10 -9.12
C ILE A 13 -9.92 11.29 -8.17
N LYS A 14 -9.66 11.06 -6.87
CA LYS A 14 -9.56 12.14 -5.89
C LYS A 14 -8.22 12.88 -6.07
N GLN A 15 -8.30 14.18 -6.32
CA GLN A 15 -7.12 15.04 -6.40
C GLN A 15 -6.41 15.12 -5.04
N GLY A 16 -5.08 15.04 -5.08
CA GLY A 16 -4.24 15.30 -3.91
C GLY A 16 -4.25 16.80 -3.55
N SER A 17 -3.98 17.12 -2.29
CA SER A 17 -3.94 18.52 -1.84
C SER A 17 -2.57 19.17 -2.07
N GLY A 18 -1.52 18.38 -2.33
CA GLY A 18 -0.13 18.85 -2.54
C GLY A 18 0.58 19.32 -1.26
N ASN A 19 -0.11 19.29 -0.13
CA ASN A 19 0.37 19.71 1.18
C ASN A 19 0.01 18.69 2.28
N PHE A 20 -0.20 17.43 1.89
CA PHE A 20 -0.57 16.39 2.84
C PHE A 20 0.58 16.13 3.82
N ALA A 21 0.30 16.17 5.12
CA ALA A 21 1.32 16.01 6.17
C ALA A 21 1.73 14.54 6.41
N GLY A 22 1.03 13.59 5.77
CA GLY A 22 1.20 12.15 5.99
C GLY A 22 0.05 11.54 6.77
N GLY A 23 0.19 10.27 7.12
CA GLY A 23 -0.87 9.50 7.77
C GLY A 23 -0.41 8.12 8.22
N THR A 24 -1.34 7.29 8.65
CA THR A 24 -1.07 5.90 9.07
C THR A 24 -1.76 4.92 8.11
N LEU A 25 -0.97 4.01 7.55
CA LEU A 25 -1.47 2.84 6.83
C LEU A 25 -1.68 1.69 7.82
N VAL A 26 -2.77 0.95 7.63
CA VAL A 26 -3.16 -0.15 8.52
C VAL A 26 -3.48 -1.39 7.69
N CYS A 27 -2.95 -2.55 8.08
CA CYS A 27 -3.25 -3.81 7.39
C CYS A 27 -4.70 -4.26 7.65
N LYS A 28 -5.17 -5.27 6.92
CA LYS A 28 -6.57 -5.76 7.02
C LYS A 28 -6.87 -6.67 8.24
N CYS A 29 -5.98 -6.76 9.22
CA CYS A 29 -6.27 -7.56 10.42
C CYS A 29 -7.30 -6.83 11.29
N LYS A 30 -8.30 -7.57 11.82
CA LYS A 30 -9.25 -7.02 12.79
C LYS A 30 -8.62 -6.79 14.16
N ASP A 31 -7.67 -7.66 14.52
CA ASP A 31 -6.97 -7.64 15.79
C ASP A 31 -5.45 -7.52 15.58
N HIS A 32 -4.79 -6.73 16.42
CA HIS A 32 -3.36 -6.40 16.35
C HIS A 32 -2.85 -6.10 14.92
N PRO A 33 -3.40 -5.09 14.22
CA PRO A 33 -3.00 -4.79 12.85
C PRO A 33 -1.60 -4.18 12.78
N VAL A 34 -0.88 -4.47 11.70
CA VAL A 34 0.35 -3.72 11.37
C VAL A 34 -0.03 -2.28 11.07
N LYS A 35 0.65 -1.33 11.71
CA LYS A 35 0.52 0.10 11.42
C LYS A 35 1.84 0.67 10.93
N VAL A 36 1.79 1.41 9.82
CA VAL A 36 2.95 2.08 9.23
C VAL A 36 2.64 3.57 9.11
N GLY A 37 3.46 4.39 9.76
CA GLY A 37 3.42 5.84 9.65
C GLY A 37 4.13 6.29 8.38
N ILE A 38 3.49 7.17 7.63
CA ILE A 38 4.03 7.85 6.46
C ILE A 38 4.09 9.33 6.78
N LYS A 39 5.27 9.95 6.64
CA LYS A 39 5.48 11.39 6.83
C LYS A 39 5.49 12.13 5.49
N GLY A 40 4.70 13.19 5.38
CA GLY A 40 4.59 14.03 4.18
C GLY A 40 3.73 13.41 3.08
N ASP A 41 3.74 14.06 1.92
CA ASP A 41 2.97 13.64 0.75
C ASP A 41 3.65 12.48 0.01
N VAL A 42 2.87 11.75 -0.78
CA VAL A 42 3.37 10.72 -1.69
C VAL A 42 3.53 11.28 -3.09
N ALA A 43 4.49 10.74 -3.84
CA ALA A 43 4.71 11.09 -5.24
C ALA A 43 4.34 9.92 -6.15
N HIS A 44 4.14 10.23 -7.44
CA HIS A 44 3.97 9.26 -8.53
C HIS A 44 2.93 8.17 -8.24
N ASN A 45 1.79 8.52 -7.61
CA ASN A 45 0.70 7.57 -7.39
C ASN A 45 0.10 7.11 -8.73
N HIS A 46 0.00 5.81 -8.97
CA HIS A 46 -0.46 5.26 -10.24
C HIS A 46 -1.12 3.88 -10.08
N ALA A 47 -1.93 3.52 -11.08
CA ALA A 47 -2.41 2.16 -11.26
C ALA A 47 -1.30 1.29 -11.88
N CYS A 48 -0.98 0.16 -11.26
CA CYS A 48 0.07 -0.75 -11.69
C CYS A 48 -0.49 -2.15 -11.99
N GLY A 49 -0.29 -2.61 -13.22
CA GLY A 49 -0.76 -3.91 -13.71
C GLY A 49 0.20 -5.07 -13.45
N CYS A 50 1.37 -4.84 -12.87
CA CYS A 50 2.35 -5.90 -12.67
C CYS A 50 1.83 -6.98 -11.72
N THR A 51 2.34 -8.20 -11.86
CA THR A 51 1.90 -9.36 -11.05
C THR A 51 2.44 -9.34 -9.62
N LYS A 52 3.39 -8.45 -9.31
CA LYS A 52 4.13 -8.46 -8.04
C LYS A 52 3.60 -7.50 -6.98
N CYS A 53 2.86 -6.46 -7.37
CA CYS A 53 2.23 -5.54 -6.42
C CYS A 53 0.89 -6.09 -5.91
N TRP A 54 0.62 -5.87 -4.62
CA TRP A 54 -0.59 -6.32 -3.96
C TRP A 54 -1.83 -5.67 -4.54
N LYS A 55 -2.91 -6.44 -4.67
CA LYS A 55 -4.21 -5.96 -5.14
C LYS A 55 -5.27 -6.36 -4.13
N PRO A 56 -6.24 -5.50 -3.80
CA PRO A 56 -7.40 -5.95 -3.04
C PRO A 56 -8.18 -7.01 -3.84
N PRO A 57 -8.96 -7.86 -3.17
CA PRO A 57 -9.80 -8.86 -3.85
C PRO A 57 -10.68 -8.21 -4.92
N GLY A 58 -10.69 -8.80 -6.12
CA GLY A 58 -11.49 -8.34 -7.25
C GLY A 58 -10.89 -7.18 -8.08
N ALA A 59 -9.76 -6.60 -7.68
CA ALA A 59 -9.13 -5.53 -8.45
C ALA A 59 -8.18 -6.05 -9.54
N THR A 60 -8.25 -5.43 -10.72
CA THR A 60 -7.37 -5.71 -11.87
C THR A 60 -6.01 -5.05 -11.68
N PHE A 61 -5.97 -3.83 -11.12
CA PHE A 61 -4.76 -3.05 -10.88
C PHE A 61 -4.46 -2.91 -9.39
N SER A 62 -3.18 -2.77 -9.05
CA SER A 62 -2.75 -2.20 -7.76
C SER A 62 -2.80 -0.69 -7.87
N VAL A 63 -3.04 0.03 -6.78
CA VAL A 63 -2.72 1.46 -6.68
C VAL A 63 -1.52 1.62 -5.75
N VAL A 64 -0.46 2.24 -6.25
CA VAL A 64 0.83 2.34 -5.56
C VAL A 64 1.45 3.71 -5.79
N ALA A 65 2.04 4.26 -4.75
CA ALA A 65 2.77 5.51 -4.76
C ALA A 65 4.16 5.30 -4.17
N VAL A 66 4.97 6.36 -4.17
CA VAL A 66 6.31 6.32 -3.57
C VAL A 66 6.49 7.46 -2.58
N VAL A 67 7.29 7.19 -1.56
CA VAL A 67 7.73 8.16 -0.55
C VAL A 67 9.18 7.84 -0.17
N PRO A 68 10.02 8.81 0.22
CA PRO A 68 11.36 8.51 0.67
C PRO A 68 11.36 7.55 1.87
N ARG A 69 12.32 6.61 1.91
CA ARG A 69 12.38 5.57 2.96
C ARG A 69 12.42 6.15 4.37
N GLN A 70 13.13 7.26 4.57
CA GLN A 70 13.22 7.95 5.86
C GLN A 70 11.88 8.49 6.38
N ASN A 71 10.86 8.56 5.53
CA ASN A 71 9.51 8.99 5.89
C ASN A 71 8.57 7.81 6.21
N VAL A 72 9.08 6.58 6.22
CA VAL A 72 8.32 5.36 6.52
C VAL A 72 8.79 4.81 7.87
N THR A 73 7.85 4.65 8.80
CA THR A 73 8.13 4.09 10.14
C THR A 73 7.11 3.03 10.48
N VAL A 74 7.57 1.82 10.85
CA VAL A 74 6.67 0.80 11.42
C VAL A 74 6.31 1.24 12.84
N LEU A 75 5.02 1.47 13.10
CA LEU A 75 4.52 1.98 14.38
C LEU A 75 4.08 0.85 15.32
N GLU A 76 3.37 -0.15 14.79
CA GLU A 76 2.81 -1.25 15.59
C GLU A 76 2.89 -2.59 14.85
N ASN A 77 3.11 -3.67 15.61
CA ASN A 77 3.03 -5.07 15.17
C ASN A 77 3.95 -5.43 13.98
N GLY A 78 5.14 -4.83 13.92
CA GLY A 78 6.12 -5.04 12.86
C GLY A 78 6.65 -6.48 12.74
N ASP A 79 6.59 -7.25 13.83
CA ASP A 79 6.92 -8.67 13.90
C ASP A 79 6.04 -9.53 12.96
N LYS A 80 4.85 -9.03 12.60
CA LYS A 80 3.95 -9.65 11.63
C LYS A 80 4.35 -9.40 10.18
N LEU A 81 5.38 -8.60 9.90
CA LEU A 81 5.88 -8.38 8.55
C LEU A 81 6.82 -9.51 8.11
N GLN A 82 6.74 -9.86 6.83
CA GLN A 82 7.67 -10.76 6.16
C GLN A 82 8.00 -10.24 4.77
N ILE A 83 9.22 -10.49 4.31
CA ILE A 83 9.61 -10.20 2.93
C ILE A 83 8.96 -11.26 2.03
N VAL A 84 8.24 -10.83 1.00
CA VAL A 84 7.53 -11.72 0.06
C VAL A 84 8.51 -12.49 -0.83
N ASP A 85 9.55 -11.81 -1.31
CA ASP A 85 10.58 -12.38 -2.18
C ASP A 85 11.90 -11.67 -1.88
N PRO A 86 12.85 -12.30 -1.16
CA PRO A 86 14.11 -11.68 -0.79
C PRO A 86 15.05 -11.46 -1.97
N ALA A 87 14.83 -12.13 -3.11
CA ALA A 87 15.61 -11.95 -4.34
C ALA A 87 15.08 -10.80 -5.21
N ALA A 88 13.89 -10.25 -4.91
CA ALA A 88 13.34 -9.12 -5.64
C ALA A 88 14.07 -7.81 -5.32
N VAL A 89 14.32 -7.00 -6.34
CA VAL A 89 14.92 -5.65 -6.19
C VAL A 89 14.09 -4.77 -5.25
N ILE A 90 12.76 -4.83 -5.38
CA ILE A 90 11.83 -4.23 -4.43
C ILE A 90 11.37 -5.32 -3.48
N GLN A 91 11.99 -5.37 -2.31
CA GLN A 91 11.56 -6.24 -1.22
C GLN A 91 10.25 -5.71 -0.64
N ARG A 92 9.17 -6.43 -0.91
CA ARG A 92 7.82 -6.09 -0.43
C ARG A 92 7.60 -6.74 0.92
N TYR A 93 7.17 -5.95 1.90
CA TYR A 93 6.86 -6.44 3.24
C TYR A 93 5.36 -6.69 3.32
N ALA A 94 4.96 -7.93 3.60
CA ALA A 94 3.55 -8.32 3.72
C ALA A 94 3.23 -8.72 5.16
N CYS A 95 2.03 -8.39 5.61
CA CYS A 95 1.50 -8.93 6.86
C CYS A 95 1.27 -10.44 6.72
N LYS A 96 1.89 -11.24 7.59
CA LYS A 96 1.77 -12.71 7.65
C LYS A 96 0.33 -13.20 7.79
N ALA A 97 -0.54 -12.41 8.44
CA ALA A 97 -1.90 -12.83 8.76
C ALA A 97 -2.92 -12.50 7.65
N CYS A 98 -2.84 -11.31 7.03
CA CYS A 98 -3.83 -10.88 6.03
C CYS A 98 -3.28 -10.72 4.62
N GLY A 99 -1.98 -10.93 4.41
CA GLY A 99 -1.31 -10.84 3.10
C GLY A 99 -1.20 -9.44 2.51
N THR A 100 -1.72 -8.41 3.18
CA THR A 100 -1.59 -7.01 2.73
C THR A 100 -0.12 -6.59 2.75
N HIS A 101 0.36 -6.04 1.64
CA HIS A 101 1.66 -5.39 1.60
C HIS A 101 1.57 -4.05 2.34
N MET A 102 2.54 -3.79 3.22
CA MET A 102 2.60 -2.63 4.10
C MET A 102 3.83 -1.78 3.82
#